data_AF-A0A3M1NSZ2-F1
#
_entry.id   AF-A0A3M1NSZ2-F1
#
_cell.length_a   1.000
_cell.length_b   1.000
_cell.length_c   1.000
_cell.angle_alpha   90.00
_cell.angle_beta   90.00
_cell.angle_gamma   90.00
#
_symmetry.space_group_name_H-M   'P 1'
#
loop_
_entity.id
_entity.type
_entity.pdbx_description
1 polymer ?
#
loop_
_entity_poly.entity_id
_entity_poly.type
_entity_poly.pdbx_seq_one_letter_code
_entity_poly.pdbx_strand_id
1 'polypeptide(L)'
;SVYVDTGENGIFSFGEFSAISSPGQMELVTPEEIAKNVVYEIKGGNTGHDIINALDNATMGPTFRAGVMRGAALSKMQHLMEKHHCDSIAFELLGPPRLSKLLYEAYLLRRVCGTMENLRDADAEATSKALEELVSGDQELRSQILSIGIPILLRDGRRLLRGPQIKIPPYRGEEKYEVTPELIETWARDGWVDLRAGNVRVWQSRMQKIFEEIEKIPEEDTSSQFDRDRRYWFEDEQINIGKVVGWIFSHEEKGLRMKD
;
A
#
# COMPACT_ATOMS: atom_id res chain seq x y z
N SER A 1 -7.06 7.82 -14.13
CA SER A 1 -5.98 7.54 -13.17
C SER A 1 -4.64 7.98 -13.72
N VAL A 2 -3.70 8.34 -12.84
CA VAL A 2 -2.29 8.62 -13.17
C VAL A 2 -1.44 7.40 -12.82
N TYR A 3 -0.38 7.12 -13.56
CA TYR A 3 0.50 5.99 -13.27
C TYR A 3 1.96 6.32 -13.55
N VAL A 4 2.85 5.52 -12.96
CA VAL A 4 4.28 5.51 -13.25
C VAL A 4 4.65 4.18 -13.89
N ASP A 5 5.46 4.22 -14.95
CA ASP A 5 6.04 3.04 -15.57
C ASP A 5 7.44 2.81 -14.98
N THR A 6 7.64 1.65 -14.36
CA THR A 6 8.90 1.26 -13.72
C THR A 6 9.70 0.25 -14.54
N GLY A 7 9.30 0.00 -15.79
CA GLY A 7 9.95 -0.97 -16.67
C GLY A 7 9.52 -2.40 -16.35
N GLU A 8 10.44 -3.22 -15.84
CA GLU A 8 10.21 -4.67 -15.63
C GLU A 8 9.05 -4.96 -14.68
N ASN A 9 8.93 -4.18 -13.59
CA ASN A 9 7.85 -4.35 -12.61
C ASN A 9 6.50 -3.78 -13.09
N GLY A 10 6.47 -3.20 -14.31
CA GLY A 10 5.28 -2.70 -14.95
C GLY A 10 4.86 -1.31 -14.46
N ILE A 11 3.56 -1.05 -14.59
CA ILE A 11 2.95 0.22 -14.24
C ILE A 11 2.36 0.18 -12.83
N PHE A 12 2.52 1.26 -12.09
CA PHE A 12 1.94 1.42 -10.76
C PHE A 12 1.07 2.67 -10.68
N SER A 13 -0.05 2.53 -9.97
CA SER A 13 -0.81 3.68 -9.50
C SER A 13 -0.02 4.50 -8.47
N PHE A 14 -0.52 5.68 -8.10
CA PHE A 14 0.10 6.49 -7.05
C PHE A 14 0.12 5.75 -5.70
N GLY A 15 -1.00 5.13 -5.32
CA GLY A 15 -1.11 4.37 -4.08
C GLY A 15 -0.12 3.19 -4.03
N GLU A 16 -0.08 2.38 -5.09
CA GLU A 16 0.84 1.25 -5.18
C GLU A 16 2.30 1.71 -5.14
N PHE A 17 2.70 2.66 -6.00
CA PHE A 17 4.06 3.14 -6.05
C PHE A 17 4.50 3.75 -4.73
N SER A 18 3.65 4.57 -4.09
CA SER A 18 3.95 5.20 -2.80
C SER A 18 4.16 4.17 -1.69
N ALA A 19 3.30 3.14 -1.60
CA ALA A 19 3.38 2.11 -0.59
C ALA A 19 4.58 1.18 -0.79
N ILE A 20 4.81 0.67 -2.00
CA ILE A 20 5.89 -0.30 -2.26
C ILE A 20 7.27 0.35 -2.21
N SER A 21 7.39 1.63 -2.55
CA SER A 21 8.66 2.37 -2.47
C SER A 21 8.86 3.08 -1.14
N SER A 22 7.97 2.87 -0.16
CA SER A 22 8.12 3.42 1.19
C SER A 22 9.42 2.91 1.84
N PRO A 23 10.09 3.69 2.70
CA PRO A 23 11.28 3.22 3.42
C PRO A 23 11.06 1.86 4.09
N GLY A 24 12.00 0.94 3.87
CA GLY A 24 11.97 -0.45 4.36
C GLY A 24 11.14 -1.44 3.52
N GLN A 25 10.61 -1.04 2.36
CA GLN A 25 9.82 -1.89 1.45
C GLN A 25 10.62 -2.33 0.21
N MET A 26 10.03 -2.28 -1.00
CA MET A 26 10.75 -2.50 -2.25
C MET A 26 11.64 -1.30 -2.53
N GLU A 27 12.92 -1.48 -2.24
CA GLU A 27 13.99 -0.53 -2.55
C GLU A 27 13.96 -0.16 -4.05
N LEU A 28 14.17 1.11 -4.35
CA LEU A 28 14.17 1.60 -5.72
C LEU A 28 15.61 1.72 -6.22
N VAL A 29 15.83 1.25 -7.44
CA VAL A 29 17.11 1.32 -8.15
C VAL A 29 16.84 1.76 -9.58
N THR A 30 17.68 2.63 -10.15
CA THR A 30 17.41 3.14 -11.50
C THR A 30 17.92 2.20 -12.59
N PRO A 31 17.34 2.24 -13.81
CA PRO A 31 17.84 1.44 -14.94
C PRO A 31 19.31 1.71 -15.27
N GLU A 32 19.79 2.95 -15.08
CA GLU A 32 21.19 3.29 -15.31
C GLU A 32 22.12 2.67 -14.28
N GLU A 33 21.66 2.50 -13.04
CA GLU A 33 22.42 1.82 -11.98
C GLU A 33 22.50 0.33 -12.28
N ILE A 34 21.39 -0.28 -12.73
CA ILE A 34 21.37 -1.68 -13.21
C ILE A 34 22.35 -1.84 -14.37
N ALA A 35 22.28 -0.97 -15.39
CA ALA A 35 23.16 -1.02 -16.54
C ALA A 35 24.64 -0.87 -16.16
N LYS A 36 24.96 0.03 -15.22
CA LYS A 36 26.31 0.21 -14.70
C LYS A 36 26.84 -1.06 -14.04
N ASN A 37 26.05 -1.72 -13.19
CA ASN A 37 26.44 -2.97 -12.56
C ASN A 37 26.63 -4.09 -13.60
N VAL A 38 25.71 -4.24 -14.56
CA VAL A 38 25.84 -5.22 -15.65
C VAL A 38 27.13 -5.02 -16.45
N VAL A 39 27.50 -3.78 -16.75
CA VAL A 39 28.76 -3.48 -17.47
C VAL A 39 29.99 -3.88 -16.65
N TYR A 40 29.98 -3.69 -15.33
CA TYR A 40 31.09 -4.11 -14.46
C TYR A 40 31.21 -5.63 -14.37
N GLU A 41 30.08 -6.34 -14.23
CA GLU A 41 30.05 -7.81 -14.24
C GLU A 41 30.61 -8.37 -15.55
N ILE A 42 30.17 -7.84 -16.70
CA ILE A 42 30.67 -8.28 -18.03
C ILE A 42 32.18 -8.05 -18.20
N LYS A 43 32.72 -6.97 -17.62
CA LYS A 43 34.14 -6.60 -17.76
C LYS A 43 35.08 -7.38 -16.82
N GLY A 44 34.55 -8.22 -15.94
CA GLY A 44 35.35 -9.17 -15.16
C GLY A 44 36.27 -8.55 -14.11
N GLY A 45 35.76 -7.64 -13.26
CA GLY A 45 36.47 -7.27 -12.04
C GLY A 45 36.52 -8.46 -11.06
N ASN A 46 37.72 -8.99 -10.75
CA ASN A 46 37.92 -10.06 -9.74
C ASN A 46 37.65 -9.52 -8.30
N THR A 47 37.21 -10.30 -7.29
CA THR A 47 37.81 -11.58 -6.83
C THR A 47 36.86 -12.65 -6.22
N GLY A 48 37.40 -13.87 -6.02
CA GLY A 48 36.72 -15.04 -5.42
C GLY A 48 36.86 -15.20 -3.91
N HIS A 49 37.37 -14.21 -3.16
CA HIS A 49 37.06 -14.08 -1.72
C HIS A 49 35.67 -13.43 -1.52
N ASP A 50 35.11 -12.88 -2.60
CA ASP A 50 33.94 -12.03 -2.63
C ASP A 50 32.64 -12.77 -2.93
N ILE A 51 32.45 -14.09 -2.76
CA ILE A 51 31.15 -14.66 -3.15
C ILE A 51 30.00 -14.11 -2.28
N ILE A 52 30.22 -13.95 -0.96
CA ILE A 52 29.21 -13.34 -0.07
C ILE A 52 29.20 -11.81 -0.20
N ASN A 53 30.36 -11.14 -0.24
CA ASN A 53 30.44 -9.69 -0.49
C ASN A 53 29.92 -9.30 -1.88
N ALA A 54 30.13 -10.11 -2.89
CA ALA A 54 29.62 -9.93 -4.24
C ALA A 54 28.17 -10.36 -4.35
N LEU A 55 27.65 -11.32 -3.56
CA LEU A 55 26.21 -11.52 -3.47
C LEU A 55 25.52 -10.32 -2.79
N ASP A 56 26.16 -9.78 -1.76
CA ASP A 56 25.68 -8.60 -1.02
C ASP A 56 25.78 -7.31 -1.86
N ASN A 57 26.83 -7.15 -2.67
CA ASN A 57 26.96 -6.07 -3.66
C ASN A 57 26.14 -6.32 -4.96
N ALA A 58 25.92 -7.57 -5.36
CA ALA A 58 25.11 -7.92 -6.53
C ALA A 58 23.62 -7.77 -6.25
N THR A 59 23.22 -7.76 -4.98
CA THR A 59 21.88 -7.37 -4.57
C THR A 59 21.86 -5.85 -4.41
N MET A 60 21.27 -5.17 -5.39
CA MET A 60 21.23 -3.72 -5.44
C MET A 60 20.37 -3.20 -4.28
N GLY A 61 20.99 -2.40 -3.41
CA GLY A 61 20.30 -1.67 -2.34
C GLY A 61 19.63 -0.38 -2.84
N PRO A 62 18.91 0.34 -1.97
CA PRO A 62 18.28 1.60 -2.33
C PRO A 62 19.36 2.65 -2.57
N THR A 63 19.25 3.40 -3.65
CA THR A 63 20.23 4.43 -3.98
C THR A 63 19.70 5.82 -3.63
N PHE A 64 20.59 6.73 -3.25
CA PHE A 64 20.22 8.14 -3.02
C PHE A 64 19.56 8.75 -4.26
N ARG A 65 20.07 8.43 -5.45
CA ARG A 65 19.51 8.87 -6.72
C ARG A 65 18.06 8.38 -6.88
N ALA A 66 17.81 7.10 -6.60
CA ALA A 66 16.47 6.55 -6.64
C ALA A 66 15.54 7.21 -5.61
N GLY A 67 16.01 7.51 -4.40
CA GLY A 67 15.25 8.27 -3.40
C GLY A 67 14.81 9.65 -3.89
N VAL A 68 15.72 10.41 -4.53
CA VAL A 68 15.40 11.70 -5.15
C VAL A 68 14.40 11.53 -6.30
N MET A 69 14.59 10.53 -7.15
CA MET A 69 13.69 10.26 -8.28
C MET A 69 12.29 9.83 -7.80
N ARG A 70 12.20 9.08 -6.71
CA ARG A 70 10.93 8.70 -6.07
C ARG A 70 10.15 9.94 -5.65
N GLY A 71 10.78 10.88 -4.94
CA GLY A 71 10.13 12.13 -4.51
C GLY A 71 9.63 12.96 -5.69
N ALA A 72 10.45 13.09 -6.74
CA ALA A 72 10.07 13.80 -7.96
C ALA A 72 8.91 13.10 -8.70
N ALA A 73 8.92 11.77 -8.77
CA ALA A 73 7.85 10.98 -9.39
C ALA A 73 6.53 11.14 -8.64
N LEU A 74 6.52 10.99 -7.31
CA LEU A 74 5.32 11.16 -6.49
C LEU A 74 4.73 12.57 -6.62
N SER A 75 5.58 13.60 -6.55
CA SER A 75 5.15 15.00 -6.69
C SER A 75 4.52 15.26 -8.07
N LYS A 76 5.14 14.71 -9.13
CA LYS A 76 4.60 14.82 -10.50
C LYS A 76 3.28 14.09 -10.66
N MET A 77 3.14 12.90 -10.06
CA MET A 77 1.89 12.14 -10.10
C MET A 77 0.78 12.88 -9.37
N GLN A 78 1.05 13.44 -8.20
CA GLN A 78 0.10 14.25 -7.44
C GLN A 78 -0.37 15.47 -8.24
N HIS A 79 0.56 16.22 -8.83
CA HIS A 79 0.22 17.36 -9.69
C HIS A 79 -0.67 16.95 -10.89
N LEU A 80 -0.39 15.79 -11.50
CA LEU A 80 -1.23 15.27 -12.58
C LEU A 80 -2.62 14.83 -12.08
N MET A 81 -2.71 14.24 -10.89
CA MET A 81 -3.98 13.84 -10.28
C MET A 81 -4.86 15.06 -10.00
N GLU A 82 -4.28 16.13 -9.45
CA GLU A 82 -4.95 17.41 -9.24
C GLU A 82 -5.41 18.03 -10.56
N LYS A 83 -4.51 18.12 -11.55
CA LYS A 83 -4.80 18.68 -12.88
C LYS A 83 -5.93 17.96 -13.61
N HIS A 84 -6.01 16.64 -13.47
CA HIS A 84 -7.00 15.80 -14.15
C HIS A 84 -8.19 15.42 -13.25
N HIS A 85 -8.25 15.96 -12.03
CA HIS A 85 -9.30 15.69 -11.04
C HIS A 85 -9.59 14.19 -10.90
N CYS A 86 -8.54 13.38 -10.76
CA CYS A 86 -8.67 11.93 -10.68
C CYS A 86 -7.85 11.35 -9.54
N ASP A 87 -8.38 10.29 -8.94
CA ASP A 87 -7.66 9.48 -7.97
C ASP A 87 -6.87 8.36 -8.66
N SER A 88 -5.76 7.97 -8.05
CA SER A 88 -4.94 6.84 -8.50
C SER A 88 -4.62 5.92 -7.31
N ILE A 89 -5.45 4.89 -7.16
CA ILE A 89 -5.50 4.07 -5.94
C ILE A 89 -4.71 2.78 -6.12
N ALA A 90 -5.19 1.87 -6.97
CA ALA A 90 -4.52 0.60 -7.28
C ALA A 90 -5.02 0.01 -8.61
N PHE A 91 -4.16 -0.75 -9.29
CA PHE A 91 -4.48 -1.49 -10.52
C PHE A 91 -4.43 -3.01 -10.34
N GLU A 92 -3.92 -3.52 -9.22
CA GLU A 92 -3.78 -4.96 -8.95
C GLU A 92 -2.87 -5.67 -9.98
N LEU A 93 -1.73 -5.03 -10.27
CA LEU A 93 -0.69 -5.60 -11.14
C LEU A 93 0.44 -6.29 -10.35
N LEU A 94 0.58 -5.96 -9.07
CA LEU A 94 1.46 -6.64 -8.13
C LEU A 94 0.60 -7.59 -7.29
N GLY A 95 0.57 -8.89 -7.60
CA GLY A 95 -0.15 -9.84 -6.76
C GLY A 95 0.47 -9.94 -5.35
N PRO A 96 -0.12 -10.67 -4.38
CA PRO A 96 -1.56 -10.94 -4.17
C PRO A 96 -2.35 -9.66 -3.79
N PRO A 97 -3.69 -9.67 -3.85
CA PRO A 97 -4.52 -8.45 -3.82
C PRO A 97 -4.58 -7.70 -2.50
N ARG A 98 -3.80 -8.12 -1.52
CA ARG A 98 -3.70 -7.51 -0.21
C ARG A 98 -3.29 -6.03 -0.29
N LEU A 99 -2.34 -5.68 -1.17
CA LEU A 99 -1.90 -4.30 -1.37
C LEU A 99 -3.06 -3.42 -1.83
N SER A 100 -3.67 -3.76 -2.96
CA SER A 100 -4.77 -3.00 -3.54
C SER A 100 -5.96 -2.93 -2.60
N LYS A 101 -6.26 -4.03 -1.90
CA LYS A 101 -7.30 -4.10 -0.88
C LYS A 101 -7.07 -3.06 0.23
N LEU A 102 -5.89 -3.01 0.81
CA LEU A 102 -5.55 -2.06 1.86
C LEU A 102 -5.56 -0.60 1.34
N LEU A 103 -5.11 -0.37 0.10
CA LEU A 103 -5.15 0.95 -0.53
C LEU A 103 -6.59 1.44 -0.73
N TYR A 104 -7.50 0.60 -1.19
CA TYR A 104 -8.91 0.97 -1.32
C TYR A 104 -9.60 1.14 0.04
N GLU A 105 -9.30 0.31 1.04
CA GLU A 105 -9.81 0.52 2.40
C GLU A 105 -9.33 1.86 2.97
N ALA A 106 -8.03 2.18 2.88
CA ALA A 106 -7.48 3.46 3.30
C ALA A 106 -8.13 4.63 2.54
N TYR A 107 -8.34 4.49 1.23
CA TYR A 107 -9.00 5.50 0.41
C TYR A 107 -10.45 5.75 0.84
N LEU A 108 -11.22 4.69 1.10
CA LEU A 108 -12.60 4.81 1.56
C LEU A 108 -12.66 5.48 2.94
N LEU A 109 -11.77 5.11 3.86
CA LEU A 109 -11.66 5.73 5.17
C LEU A 109 -11.24 7.20 5.08
N ARG A 110 -10.34 7.55 4.16
CA ARG A 110 -9.99 8.95 3.85
C ARG A 110 -11.22 9.73 3.40
N ARG A 111 -12.05 9.16 2.52
CA ARG A 111 -13.27 9.82 2.02
C ARG A 111 -14.32 10.03 3.11
N VAL A 112 -14.39 9.14 4.09
CA VAL A 112 -15.38 9.20 5.19
C VAL A 112 -14.89 10.04 6.38
N CYS A 113 -13.62 9.88 6.78
CA CYS A 113 -13.08 10.47 8.01
C CYS A 113 -12.16 11.67 7.75
N GLY A 114 -11.59 11.79 6.55
CA GLY A 114 -10.61 12.82 6.20
C GLY A 114 -9.21 12.52 6.75
N THR A 115 -9.04 12.60 8.07
CA THR A 115 -7.75 12.55 8.76
C THR A 115 -7.57 11.28 9.61
N MET A 116 -6.32 11.00 10.03
CA MET A 116 -6.01 9.85 10.87
C MET A 116 -6.59 9.98 12.28
N GLU A 117 -6.63 11.20 12.83
CA GLU A 117 -7.24 11.52 14.13
C GLU A 117 -8.74 11.25 14.09
N ASN A 118 -9.43 11.78 13.08
CA ASN A 118 -10.86 11.55 12.92
C ASN A 118 -11.19 10.07 12.79
N LEU A 119 -10.38 9.31 12.02
CA LEU A 119 -10.55 7.88 11.91
C LEU A 119 -10.37 7.18 13.26
N ARG A 120 -9.29 7.49 14.00
CA ARG A 120 -8.98 6.92 15.32
C ARG A 120 -10.14 7.11 16.30
N ASP A 121 -10.74 8.30 16.32
CA ASP A 121 -11.70 8.71 17.36
C ASP A 121 -13.17 8.50 16.95
N ALA A 122 -13.45 8.19 15.68
CA ALA A 122 -14.81 7.98 15.19
C ALA A 122 -15.49 6.72 15.77
N ASP A 123 -16.83 6.73 15.78
CA ASP A 123 -17.59 5.52 16.09
C ASP A 123 -17.50 4.50 14.93
N ALA A 124 -17.11 3.27 15.26
CA ALA A 124 -16.84 2.24 14.26
C ALA A 124 -18.11 1.78 13.50
N GLU A 125 -19.28 1.76 14.16
CA GLU A 125 -20.54 1.38 13.52
C GLU A 125 -21.05 2.49 12.59
N ALA A 126 -20.97 3.75 13.02
CA ALA A 126 -21.28 4.90 12.19
C ALA A 126 -20.36 4.99 10.97
N THR A 127 -19.06 4.75 11.16
CA THR A 127 -18.07 4.71 10.07
C THR A 127 -18.36 3.57 9.10
N SER A 128 -18.62 2.37 9.60
CA SER A 128 -19.02 1.19 8.79
C SER A 128 -20.27 1.47 7.95
N LYS A 129 -21.27 2.14 8.53
CA LYS A 129 -22.47 2.56 7.82
C LYS A 129 -22.15 3.58 6.72
N ALA A 130 -21.36 4.61 7.02
CA ALA A 130 -20.96 5.63 6.05
C ALA A 130 -20.14 5.06 4.89
N LEU A 131 -19.31 4.04 5.15
CA LEU A 131 -18.59 3.30 4.11
C LEU A 131 -19.54 2.55 3.17
N GLU A 132 -20.56 1.86 3.68
CA GLU A 132 -21.57 1.19 2.85
C GLU A 132 -22.41 2.19 2.05
N GLU A 133 -22.75 3.34 2.64
CA GLU A 133 -23.46 4.43 1.96
C GLU A 133 -22.60 5.02 0.82
N LEU A 134 -21.31 5.28 1.07
CA LEU A 134 -20.37 5.76 0.06
C LEU A 134 -20.24 4.77 -1.11
N VAL A 135 -19.96 3.49 -0.82
CA VAL A 135 -19.81 2.46 -1.87
C VAL A 135 -21.11 2.24 -2.63
N SER A 136 -22.27 2.41 -1.99
CA SER A 136 -23.58 2.26 -2.63
C SER A 136 -23.95 3.46 -3.51
N GLY A 137 -23.63 4.69 -3.06
CA GLY A 137 -23.89 5.93 -3.79
C GLY A 137 -22.91 6.22 -4.93
N ASP A 138 -21.65 5.82 -4.79
CA ASP A 138 -20.59 6.09 -5.77
C ASP A 138 -20.38 4.88 -6.70
N GLN A 139 -21.09 4.88 -7.83
CA GLN A 139 -21.01 3.80 -8.81
C GLN A 139 -19.62 3.69 -9.45
N GLU A 140 -18.94 4.80 -9.70
CA GLU A 140 -17.64 4.80 -10.37
C GLU A 140 -16.59 4.16 -9.47
N LEU A 141 -16.50 4.61 -8.21
CA LEU A 141 -15.58 4.04 -7.22
C LEU A 141 -15.83 2.54 -7.02
N ARG A 142 -17.10 2.15 -6.85
CA ARG A 142 -17.48 0.75 -6.72
C ARG A 142 -17.04 -0.05 -7.95
N SER A 143 -17.27 0.47 -9.16
CA SER A 143 -16.87 -0.21 -10.40
C SER A 143 -15.35 -0.36 -10.51
N GLN A 144 -14.58 0.65 -10.09
CA GLN A 144 -13.11 0.59 -10.11
C GLN A 144 -12.60 -0.56 -9.24
N ILE A 145 -13.06 -0.68 -7.99
CA ILE A 145 -12.69 -1.76 -7.07
C ILE A 145 -13.05 -3.13 -7.66
N LEU A 146 -14.28 -3.28 -8.15
CA LEU A 146 -14.77 -4.55 -8.67
C LEU A 146 -14.08 -4.98 -9.98
N SER A 147 -13.68 -4.02 -10.82
CA SER A 147 -13.07 -4.28 -12.14
C SER A 147 -11.68 -4.91 -12.06
N ILE A 148 -10.94 -4.65 -10.98
CA ILE A 148 -9.63 -5.26 -10.74
C ILE A 148 -9.73 -6.62 -10.00
N GLY A 149 -10.95 -7.10 -9.79
CA GLY A 149 -11.23 -8.41 -9.19
C GLY A 149 -11.19 -8.43 -7.66
N ILE A 150 -11.34 -7.28 -7.02
CA ILE A 150 -11.43 -7.14 -5.56
C ILE A 150 -12.91 -7.00 -5.18
N PRO A 151 -13.50 -7.99 -4.48
CA PRO A 151 -14.87 -7.88 -4.04
C PRO A 151 -14.98 -7.03 -2.76
N ILE A 152 -16.18 -6.56 -2.47
CA ILE A 152 -16.47 -5.68 -1.32
C ILE A 152 -17.47 -6.38 -0.40
N LEU A 153 -17.04 -6.70 0.82
CA LEU A 153 -17.86 -7.29 1.87
C LEU A 153 -18.62 -6.20 2.61
N LEU A 154 -19.96 -6.24 2.54
CA LEU A 154 -20.84 -5.24 3.15
C LEU A 154 -20.87 -5.34 4.68
N ARG A 155 -21.42 -4.31 5.35
CA ARG A 155 -21.34 -4.17 6.81
C ARG A 155 -21.99 -5.31 7.59
N ASP A 156 -22.94 -6.03 6.97
CA ASP A 156 -23.59 -7.19 7.57
C ASP A 156 -22.75 -8.47 7.56
N GLY A 157 -21.62 -8.47 6.84
CA GLY A 157 -20.74 -9.62 6.70
C GLY A 157 -21.33 -10.80 5.93
N ARG A 158 -22.47 -10.61 5.25
CA ARG A 158 -23.19 -11.65 4.51
C ARG A 158 -23.30 -11.34 3.03
N ARG A 159 -23.47 -10.05 2.68
CA ARG A 159 -23.56 -9.61 1.29
C ARG A 159 -22.18 -9.22 0.76
N LEU A 160 -21.87 -9.72 -0.43
CA LEU A 160 -20.62 -9.46 -1.14
C LEU A 160 -20.94 -8.84 -2.50
N LEU A 161 -20.43 -7.64 -2.75
CA LEU A 161 -20.43 -7.05 -4.08
C LEU A 161 -19.23 -7.59 -4.85
N ARG A 162 -19.44 -8.09 -6.07
CA ARG A 162 -18.37 -8.66 -6.88
C ARG A 162 -18.46 -8.28 -8.35
N GLY A 163 -17.31 -8.19 -9.00
CA GLY A 163 -17.20 -8.18 -10.45
C GLY A 163 -17.39 -9.59 -11.06
N PRO A 164 -17.23 -9.73 -12.38
CA PRO A 164 -17.24 -11.03 -13.05
C PRO A 164 -16.03 -11.89 -12.67
N GLN A 165 -14.92 -11.27 -12.27
CA GLN A 165 -13.74 -11.94 -11.76
C GLN A 165 -13.53 -11.59 -10.29
N ILE A 166 -13.02 -12.54 -9.52
CA ILE A 166 -12.59 -12.37 -8.14
C ILE A 166 -11.20 -12.99 -8.01
N LYS A 167 -10.26 -12.29 -7.37
CA LYS A 167 -8.88 -12.77 -7.15
C LYS A 167 -8.75 -13.71 -5.95
N ILE A 168 -9.57 -13.51 -4.91
CA ILE A 168 -9.59 -14.32 -3.68
C ILE A 168 -11.00 -14.87 -3.44
N PRO A 169 -11.21 -16.18 -3.26
CA PRO A 169 -10.19 -17.23 -3.19
C PRO A 169 -9.44 -17.44 -4.52
N PRO A 170 -8.15 -17.78 -4.47
CA PRO A 170 -7.43 -18.18 -5.68
C PRO A 170 -8.02 -19.50 -6.21
N TYR A 171 -8.05 -19.63 -7.53
CA TYR A 171 -8.50 -20.87 -8.16
C TYR A 171 -7.54 -22.01 -7.81
N ARG A 172 -8.07 -23.05 -7.16
CA ARG A 172 -7.31 -24.25 -6.75
C ARG A 172 -7.79 -25.53 -7.44
N GLY A 173 -8.46 -25.40 -8.58
CA GLY A 173 -9.05 -26.53 -9.30
C GLY A 173 -10.49 -26.85 -8.89
N GLU A 174 -11.09 -26.06 -8.00
CA GLU A 174 -12.47 -26.20 -7.56
C GLU A 174 -13.30 -24.99 -8.03
N GLU A 175 -14.48 -25.25 -8.58
CA GLU A 175 -15.41 -24.19 -9.00
C GLU A 175 -16.44 -23.82 -7.93
N LYS A 176 -16.56 -24.64 -6.88
CA LYS A 176 -17.51 -24.46 -5.78
C LYS A 176 -16.75 -24.48 -4.47
N TYR A 177 -16.98 -23.47 -3.65
CA TYR A 177 -16.41 -23.35 -2.32
C TYR A 177 -17.53 -23.47 -1.30
N GLU A 178 -17.29 -24.24 -0.25
CA GLU A 178 -18.11 -24.14 0.96
C GLU A 178 -17.79 -22.80 1.63
N VAL A 179 -18.82 -22.00 1.91
CA VAL A 179 -18.65 -20.69 2.54
C VAL A 179 -18.90 -20.83 4.04
N THR A 180 -17.83 -20.79 4.82
CA THR A 180 -17.88 -20.77 6.28
C THR A 180 -17.48 -19.39 6.81
N PRO A 181 -17.88 -18.99 8.04
CA PRO A 181 -17.46 -17.75 8.66
C PRO A 181 -15.93 -17.58 8.70
N GLU A 182 -15.19 -18.66 8.98
CA GLU A 182 -13.73 -18.65 9.08
C GLU A 182 -13.06 -18.40 7.72
N LEU A 183 -13.64 -18.95 6.65
CA LEU A 183 -13.18 -18.69 5.29
C LEU A 183 -13.49 -17.25 4.85
N ILE A 184 -14.64 -16.70 5.25
CA ILE A 184 -14.95 -15.28 5.02
C ILE A 184 -13.89 -14.39 5.68
N GLU A 185 -13.50 -14.65 6.94
CA GLU A 185 -12.43 -13.88 7.59
C GLU A 185 -11.10 -14.00 6.84
N THR A 186 -10.77 -15.21 6.38
CA THR A 186 -9.54 -15.46 5.62
C THR A 186 -9.53 -14.71 4.29
N TRP A 187 -10.62 -14.79 3.53
CA TRP A 187 -10.72 -14.12 2.23
C TRP A 187 -10.83 -12.60 2.36
N ALA A 188 -11.55 -12.12 3.37
CA ALA A 188 -11.61 -10.71 3.72
C ALA A 188 -10.27 -10.17 4.17
N ARG A 189 -9.47 -10.95 4.92
CA ARG A 189 -8.08 -10.59 5.18
C ARG A 189 -7.29 -10.54 3.88
N ASP A 190 -7.31 -11.61 3.09
CA ASP A 190 -6.34 -11.76 1.99
C ASP A 190 -6.61 -10.85 0.78
N GLY A 191 -7.85 -10.41 0.55
CA GLY A 191 -8.10 -9.58 -0.63
C GLY A 191 -9.50 -9.00 -0.85
N TRP A 192 -10.41 -8.99 0.12
CA TRP A 192 -11.71 -8.32 -0.05
C TRP A 192 -11.79 -7.03 0.73
N VAL A 193 -12.19 -5.93 0.11
CA VAL A 193 -12.46 -4.69 0.86
C VAL A 193 -13.56 -4.96 1.88
N ASP A 194 -13.26 -4.74 3.16
CA ASP A 194 -14.14 -5.11 4.27
C ASP A 194 -14.75 -3.86 4.93
N LEU A 195 -16.07 -3.69 4.75
CA LEU A 195 -16.81 -2.54 5.27
C LEU A 195 -17.34 -2.75 6.68
N ARG A 196 -17.12 -3.91 7.32
CA ARG A 196 -17.64 -4.22 8.66
C ARG A 196 -16.97 -3.35 9.71
N ALA A 197 -17.71 -3.02 10.77
CA ALA A 197 -17.17 -2.29 11.91
C ALA A 197 -15.97 -2.99 12.58
N GLY A 198 -15.88 -4.32 12.48
CA GLY A 198 -14.70 -5.08 12.92
C GLY A 198 -13.42 -4.62 12.21
N ASN A 199 -13.46 -4.45 10.88
CA ASN A 199 -12.32 -3.97 10.11
C ASN A 199 -12.01 -2.49 10.39
N VAL A 200 -13.04 -1.65 10.60
CA VAL A 200 -12.83 -0.25 11.03
C VAL A 200 -12.01 -0.19 12.33
N ARG A 201 -12.33 -1.03 13.32
CA ARG A 201 -11.58 -1.11 14.58
C ARG A 201 -10.12 -1.55 14.38
N VAL A 202 -9.85 -2.41 13.40
CA VAL A 202 -8.47 -2.77 13.02
C VAL A 202 -7.74 -1.55 12.49
N TRP A 203 -8.37 -0.78 11.59
CA TRP A 203 -7.80 0.48 11.09
C TRP A 203 -7.58 1.52 12.19
N GLN A 204 -8.50 1.64 13.15
CA GLN A 204 -8.34 2.50 14.32
C GLN A 204 -7.14 2.09 15.18
N SER A 205 -6.97 0.79 15.43
CA SER A 205 -5.80 0.27 16.14
C SER A 205 -4.49 0.58 15.42
N ARG A 206 -4.48 0.58 14.08
CA ARG A 206 -3.32 0.99 13.28
C ARG A 206 -3.02 2.47 13.47
N MET A 207 -4.03 3.34 13.40
CA MET A 207 -3.85 4.78 13.62
C MET A 207 -3.29 5.02 15.02
N GLN A 208 -3.86 4.39 16.03
CA GLN A 208 -3.39 4.47 17.42
C GLN A 208 -1.90 4.11 17.55
N LYS A 209 -1.46 3.00 16.95
CA LYS A 209 -0.04 2.60 16.96
C LYS A 209 0.86 3.61 16.26
N ILE A 210 0.42 4.18 15.14
CA ILE A 210 1.16 5.24 14.43
C ILE A 210 1.32 6.46 15.34
N PHE A 211 0.25 6.92 16.01
CA PHE A 211 0.34 8.03 16.97
C PHE A 211 1.28 7.71 18.14
N GLU A 212 1.21 6.50 18.70
CA GLU A 212 2.12 6.07 19.77
C GLU A 212 3.59 6.03 19.33
N GLU A 213 3.87 5.67 18.08
CA GLU A 213 5.23 5.74 17.50
C GLU A 213 5.71 7.18 17.37
N ILE A 214 4.84 8.08 16.91
CA ILE A 214 5.13 9.51 16.79
C ILE A 214 5.43 10.13 18.16
N GLU A 215 4.62 9.81 19.18
CA GLU A 215 4.76 10.35 20.54
C GLU A 215 6.06 9.88 21.23
N LYS A 216 6.61 8.73 20.85
CA LYS A 216 7.90 8.24 21.37
C LYS A 216 9.10 9.01 20.86
N ILE A 217 8.97 9.74 19.74
CA ILE A 217 10.05 10.55 19.18
C ILE A 217 10.13 11.86 19.97
N PRO A 218 11.27 12.19 20.62
CA PRO A 218 11.41 13.45 21.34
C PRO A 218 11.13 14.65 20.43
N GLU A 219 10.43 15.68 20.94
CA GLU A 219 10.05 16.85 20.12
C GLU A 219 11.25 17.61 19.54
N GLU A 220 12.37 17.61 20.26
CA GLU A 220 13.62 18.27 19.86
C GLU A 220 14.52 17.38 18.99
N ASP A 221 14.13 16.12 18.73
CA ASP A 221 14.91 15.22 17.89
C ASP A 221 14.64 15.51 16.42
N THR A 222 15.59 16.22 15.80
CA THR A 222 15.60 16.51 14.36
C THR A 222 16.62 15.66 13.60
N SER A 223 17.06 14.54 14.18
CA SER A 223 18.05 13.66 13.56
C SER A 223 17.44 12.83 12.42
N SER A 224 18.28 12.21 11.61
CA SER A 224 17.86 11.27 10.56
C SER A 224 17.58 9.86 11.09
N GLN A 225 17.44 9.68 12.41
CA GLN A 225 17.19 8.37 13.00
C GLN A 225 15.77 7.85 12.67
N PHE A 226 14.81 8.76 12.51
CA PHE A 226 13.40 8.43 12.32
C PHE A 226 12.90 8.87 10.95
N ASP A 227 12.67 7.91 10.06
CA ASP A 227 12.14 8.18 8.70
C ASP A 227 10.66 8.56 8.69
N ARG A 228 9.91 8.25 9.75
CA ARG A 228 8.45 8.41 9.87
C ARG A 228 8.08 9.25 11.09
N ASP A 229 8.66 10.44 11.15
CA ASP A 229 8.45 11.42 12.22
C ASP A 229 7.11 12.17 12.13
N ARG A 230 6.88 13.13 13.04
CA ARG A 230 5.69 14.01 13.03
C ARG A 230 5.49 14.68 11.66
N ARG A 231 6.57 15.18 11.06
CA ARG A 231 6.50 15.88 9.78
C ARG A 231 6.05 14.94 8.66
N TYR A 232 6.61 13.74 8.60
CA TYR A 232 6.21 12.72 7.63
C TYR A 232 4.71 12.40 7.71
N TRP A 233 4.13 12.28 8.90
CA TRP A 233 2.72 11.92 9.04
C TRP A 233 1.75 13.08 8.87
N PHE A 234 2.14 14.30 9.27
CA PHE A 234 1.24 15.47 9.28
C PHE A 234 1.49 16.47 8.14
N GLU A 235 2.41 16.19 7.21
CA GLU A 235 2.54 17.03 6.00
C GLU A 235 1.34 16.90 5.05
N ASP A 236 0.56 15.81 5.15
CA ASP A 236 -0.68 15.61 4.41
C ASP A 236 -1.88 15.96 5.31
N GLU A 237 -2.79 16.82 4.84
CA GLU A 237 -4.01 17.18 5.59
C GLU A 237 -5.00 16.01 5.74
N GLN A 238 -4.93 15.04 4.83
CA GLN A 238 -5.79 13.86 4.79
C GLN A 238 -4.96 12.59 4.89
N ILE A 239 -5.62 11.47 5.18
CA ILE A 239 -4.97 10.14 5.21
C ILE A 239 -4.23 9.89 3.89
N ASN A 240 -2.90 9.78 3.94
CA ASN A 240 -2.10 9.37 2.79
C ASN A 240 -2.11 7.84 2.68
N ILE A 241 -2.87 7.32 1.71
CA ILE A 241 -3.08 5.88 1.53
C ILE A 241 -1.78 5.11 1.34
N GLY A 242 -0.79 5.70 0.66
CA GLY A 242 0.49 5.04 0.41
C GLY A 242 1.35 4.95 1.66
N LYS A 243 1.42 6.03 2.45
CA LYS A 243 2.19 6.07 3.71
C LYS A 243 1.66 5.06 4.72
N VAL A 244 0.33 5.04 4.91
CA VAL A 244 -0.30 4.14 5.88
C VAL A 244 -0.13 2.68 5.45
N VAL A 245 -0.37 2.35 4.18
CA VAL A 245 -0.20 0.97 3.70
C VAL A 245 1.26 0.52 3.71
N GLY A 246 2.19 1.42 3.37
CA GLY A 246 3.63 1.17 3.55
C GLY A 246 4.00 0.88 5.02
N TRP A 247 3.37 1.56 5.97
CA TRP A 247 3.54 1.27 7.40
C TRP A 247 2.99 -0.10 7.79
N ILE A 248 1.81 -0.48 7.30
CA ILE A 248 1.19 -1.78 7.55
C ILE A 248 2.11 -2.90 7.05
N PHE A 249 2.68 -2.76 5.85
CA PHE A 249 3.59 -3.76 5.31
C PHE A 249 4.89 -3.88 6.08
N SER A 250 5.42 -2.78 6.62
CA SER A 250 6.61 -2.84 7.48
C SER A 250 6.33 -3.54 8.80
N HIS A 251 5.21 -3.22 9.47
CA HIS A 251 4.98 -3.61 10.86
C HIS A 251 4.10 -4.85 11.05
N GLU A 252 3.05 -5.02 10.26
CA GLU A 252 2.11 -6.14 10.41
C GLU A 252 2.51 -7.33 9.57
N GLU A 253 2.87 -7.10 8.29
CA GLU A 253 3.22 -8.18 7.36
C GLU A 253 4.69 -8.60 7.48
N LYS A 254 5.44 -8.02 8.45
CA LYS A 254 6.89 -8.21 8.65
C LYS A 254 7.69 -8.08 7.34
N GLY A 255 7.21 -7.23 6.45
CA GLY A 255 7.78 -6.98 5.13
C GLY A 255 8.98 -6.03 5.14
N LEU A 256 9.53 -5.72 6.32
CA LEU A 256 10.78 -4.97 6.43
C LEU A 256 11.88 -5.76 5.72
N ARG A 257 12.34 -5.23 4.60
CA ARG A 257 13.48 -5.75 3.83
C ARG A 257 14.70 -4.91 4.14
N MET A 258 15.04 -4.77 5.42
CA MET A 258 16.32 -4.19 5.79
C MET A 258 17.36 -5.31 5.86
N LYS A 259 18.54 -5.06 5.28
CA LYS A 259 19.76 -5.74 5.68
C LYS A 259 20.30 -4.96 6.88
N ASP A 260 20.20 -5.55 8.07
CA ASP A 260 20.98 -5.10 9.23
C ASP A 260 22.41 -5.65 9.14
#